data_AF-A0A9D4M0P5-F1
#
_entry.id   AF-A0A9D4M0P5-F1
#
_cell.length_a   1.000
_cell.length_b   1.000
_cell.length_c   1.000
_cell.angle_alpha   90.00
_cell.angle_beta   90.00
_cell.angle_gamma   90.00
#
_symmetry.space_group_name_H-M   'P 1'
#
loop_
_entity.id
_entity.type
_entity.pdbx_description
1 polymer ?
#
loop_
_entity_poly.entity_id
_entity_poly.type
_entity_poly.pdbx_seq_one_letter_code
_entity_poly.pdbx_strand_id
1 'polypeptide(L)'
;MAHKFYNGDLNKIKQSMPKVADAIVACFGGYCGEPCKASSLVCCGNYRQAKNYMPMTVKLRMTEGDKVLLLKSMDIMLSPIALDKTKLLTSTQKCEAVNRSYQAVNPKIITNPRNFAGRIHGKVLKLNNGYAVSVLLKTKSLGATLTKGSSVIRQIRKTDAISKKPNNDVIQKRKITRYAARQRRYHLHERLHYNKGLTDTVHVMKGVGQLQDHNYV
;
A
#
# COMPACT_ATOMS: atom_id res chain seq x y z
N MET A 1 3.67 -6.18 -10.46
CA MET A 1 3.56 -7.18 -11.55
C MET A 1 3.29 -6.49 -12.88
N ALA A 2 2.22 -5.71 -13.03
CA ALA A 2 1.95 -4.94 -14.27
C ALA A 2 3.13 -4.09 -14.78
N HIS A 3 3.77 -3.32 -13.89
CA HIS A 3 4.95 -2.51 -14.25
C HIS A 3 6.15 -3.36 -14.72
N LYS A 4 6.28 -4.61 -14.27
CA LYS A 4 7.32 -5.53 -14.75
C LYS A 4 6.93 -6.14 -16.09
N PHE A 5 5.66 -6.56 -16.24
CA PHE A 5 5.14 -7.20 -17.44
C PHE A 5 5.18 -6.27 -18.67
N TYR A 6 4.82 -5.00 -18.49
CA TYR A 6 4.81 -3.99 -19.56
C TYR A 6 6.06 -3.10 -19.57
N ASN A 7 7.14 -3.47 -18.88
CA ASN A 7 8.38 -2.67 -18.79
C ASN A 7 8.17 -1.19 -18.41
N GLY A 8 7.14 -0.90 -17.60
CA GLY A 8 6.80 0.45 -17.16
C GLY A 8 6.06 1.31 -18.20
N ASP A 9 5.68 0.75 -19.36
CA ASP A 9 4.89 1.45 -20.36
C ASP A 9 3.46 1.69 -19.85
N LEU A 10 3.19 2.93 -19.45
CA LEU A 10 1.91 3.30 -18.86
C LEU A 10 0.76 3.24 -19.86
N ASN A 11 1.02 3.49 -21.16
CA ASN A 11 -0.04 3.50 -22.15
C ASN A 11 -0.57 2.09 -22.38
N LYS A 12 0.33 1.10 -22.47
CA LYS A 12 -0.05 -0.32 -22.53
C LYS A 12 -0.79 -0.78 -21.28
N ILE A 13 -0.31 -0.34 -20.10
CA ILE A 13 -0.99 -0.64 -18.83
C ILE A 13 -2.42 -0.09 -18.85
N LYS A 14 -2.61 1.19 -19.22
CA LYS A 14 -3.94 1.83 -19.30
C LYS A 14 -4.87 1.13 -20.28
N GLN A 15 -4.38 0.76 -21.47
CA GLN A 15 -5.16 0.05 -22.48
C GLN A 15 -5.60 -1.35 -22.01
N SER A 16 -4.75 -2.03 -21.25
CA SER A 16 -5.06 -3.37 -20.72
C SER A 16 -6.01 -3.35 -19.51
N MET A 17 -6.09 -2.23 -18.79
CA MET A 17 -6.72 -2.18 -17.48
C MET A 17 -8.24 -2.41 -17.46
N PRO A 18 -9.03 -1.96 -18.45
CA PRO A 18 -10.45 -2.31 -18.53
C PRO A 18 -10.68 -3.83 -18.59
N LYS A 19 -9.90 -4.54 -19.42
CA LYS A 19 -9.97 -6.01 -19.54
C LYS A 19 -9.60 -6.71 -18.24
N VAL A 20 -8.63 -6.16 -17.51
CA VAL A 20 -8.25 -6.65 -16.17
C VAL A 20 -9.42 -6.47 -15.19
N ALA A 21 -10.14 -5.34 -15.27
CA ALA A 21 -11.29 -5.08 -14.41
C ALA A 21 -12.43 -6.07 -14.67
N ASP A 22 -12.76 -6.30 -15.94
CA ASP A 22 -13.77 -7.28 -16.34
C ASP A 22 -13.40 -8.69 -15.89
N ALA A 23 -12.12 -9.08 -16.04
CA ALA A 23 -11.64 -10.38 -15.58
C ALA A 23 -11.73 -10.56 -14.05
N ILE A 24 -11.54 -9.47 -13.29
CA ILE A 24 -11.70 -9.49 -11.83
C ILE A 24 -13.17 -9.66 -11.45
N VAL A 25 -14.08 -8.92 -12.09
CA VAL A 25 -15.53 -9.06 -11.86
C VAL A 25 -15.99 -10.49 -12.18
N ALA A 26 -15.56 -11.04 -13.33
CA ALA A 26 -15.86 -12.41 -13.71
C ALA A 26 -15.33 -13.44 -12.70
N CYS A 27 -14.11 -13.23 -12.20
CA CYS A 27 -13.48 -14.08 -11.19
C CYS A 27 -14.25 -14.08 -9.86
N PHE A 28 -14.67 -12.90 -9.38
CA PHE A 28 -15.52 -12.80 -8.18
C PHE A 28 -16.90 -13.40 -8.38
N GLY A 29 -17.45 -13.33 -9.60
CA GLY A 29 -18.67 -14.03 -10.00
C GLY A 29 -18.57 -15.56 -10.07
N GLY A 30 -17.38 -16.13 -9.86
CA GLY A 30 -17.14 -17.58 -9.88
C GLY A 30 -16.55 -18.13 -11.19
N TYR A 31 -16.35 -17.28 -12.20
CA TYR A 31 -15.82 -17.65 -13.51
C TYR A 31 -14.33 -17.37 -13.62
N CYS A 32 -13.55 -17.94 -12.70
CA CYS A 32 -12.11 -17.91 -12.80
C CYS A 32 -11.63 -19.02 -13.75
N GLY A 33 -10.86 -18.65 -14.76
CA GLY A 33 -10.51 -19.51 -15.89
C GLY A 33 -9.89 -18.69 -17.00
N GLU A 34 -10.39 -18.87 -18.22
CA GLU A 34 -9.95 -18.15 -19.43
C GLU A 34 -9.92 -16.61 -19.29
N PRO A 35 -10.89 -15.92 -18.67
CA PRO A 35 -10.83 -14.46 -18.51
C PRO A 35 -9.61 -14.02 -17.70
N CYS A 36 -9.27 -14.78 -16.65
CA CYS A 36 -8.09 -14.53 -15.84
C CYS A 36 -6.80 -14.89 -16.57
N LYS A 37 -6.75 -16.01 -17.31
CA LYS A 37 -5.56 -16.36 -18.11
C LYS A 37 -5.27 -15.32 -19.19
N ALA A 38 -6.30 -14.83 -19.86
CA ALA A 38 -6.16 -13.91 -20.97
C ALA A 38 -5.82 -12.48 -20.54
N SER A 39 -6.35 -12.02 -19.40
CA SER A 39 -6.32 -10.59 -19.04
C SER A 39 -5.83 -10.30 -17.62
N SER A 40 -5.73 -11.27 -16.71
CA SER A 40 -5.20 -11.02 -15.37
C SER A 40 -3.67 -11.00 -15.37
N LEU A 41 -3.09 -10.01 -14.68
CA LEU A 41 -1.65 -9.90 -14.48
C LEU A 41 -1.18 -10.55 -13.17
N VAL A 42 -2.09 -11.19 -12.44
CA VAL A 42 -1.86 -11.72 -11.09
C VAL A 42 -2.44 -13.13 -10.94
N CYS A 43 -3.62 -13.41 -11.49
CA CYS A 43 -4.27 -14.71 -11.42
C CYS A 43 -3.88 -15.58 -12.61
N CYS A 44 -3.49 -16.83 -12.37
CA CYS A 44 -3.22 -17.82 -13.42
C CYS A 44 -4.47 -18.55 -13.94
N GLY A 45 -5.67 -18.21 -13.46
CA GLY A 45 -6.93 -18.81 -13.91
C GLY A 45 -7.22 -20.23 -13.39
N ASN A 46 -6.42 -20.75 -12.46
CA ASN A 46 -6.61 -22.10 -11.90
C ASN A 46 -7.37 -22.13 -10.55
N TYR A 47 -7.77 -20.98 -10.03
CA TYR A 47 -8.39 -20.88 -8.70
C TYR A 47 -9.91 -20.74 -8.81
N ARG A 48 -10.71 -21.36 -7.93
CA ARG A 48 -12.18 -21.25 -8.00
C ARG A 48 -12.76 -19.89 -7.58
N GLN A 49 -12.01 -19.07 -6.85
CA GLN A 49 -12.31 -17.67 -6.48
C GLN A 49 -11.13 -17.10 -5.67
N ALA A 50 -10.89 -15.79 -5.73
CA ALA A 50 -9.89 -15.13 -4.88
C ALA A 50 -10.38 -15.06 -3.42
N LYS A 51 -10.12 -16.10 -2.62
CA LYS A 51 -10.63 -16.23 -1.23
C LYS A 51 -9.77 -15.54 -0.17
N ASN A 52 -8.81 -14.68 -0.54
CA ASN A 52 -7.82 -14.14 0.41
C ASN A 52 -8.42 -13.41 1.63
N TYR A 53 -9.69 -13.00 1.55
CA TYR A 53 -10.37 -12.22 2.59
C TYR A 53 -11.72 -12.80 3.04
N MET A 54 -12.07 -14.01 2.60
CA MET A 54 -13.33 -14.67 2.96
C MET A 54 -13.07 -16.09 3.49
N PRO A 55 -13.91 -16.59 4.41
CA PRO A 55 -13.84 -17.98 4.85
C PRO A 55 -13.96 -18.93 3.65
N MET A 56 -13.29 -20.08 3.71
CA MET A 56 -13.26 -21.03 2.58
C MET A 56 -14.64 -21.54 2.15
N THR A 57 -15.62 -21.46 3.05
CA THR A 57 -17.01 -21.91 2.88
C THR A 57 -17.89 -20.92 2.13
N VAL A 58 -17.52 -19.63 2.08
CA VAL A 58 -18.35 -18.59 1.47
C VAL A 58 -18.20 -18.62 -0.05
N LYS A 59 -19.33 -18.69 -0.76
CA LYS A 59 -19.42 -18.50 -2.22
C LYS A 59 -20.15 -17.19 -2.48
N LEU A 60 -19.50 -16.27 -3.16
CA LEU A 60 -20.15 -15.03 -3.59
C LEU A 60 -21.06 -15.31 -4.78
N ARG A 61 -22.29 -14.83 -4.69
CA ARG A 61 -23.23 -14.73 -5.82
C ARG A 61 -23.38 -13.25 -6.14
N MET A 62 -22.71 -12.79 -7.18
CA MET A 62 -22.79 -11.38 -7.56
C MET A 62 -24.12 -11.09 -8.27
N THR A 63 -24.89 -10.17 -7.73
CA THR A 63 -26.00 -9.54 -8.45
C THR A 63 -25.46 -8.54 -9.48
N GLU A 64 -26.31 -8.07 -10.40
CA GLU A 64 -25.91 -7.04 -11.36
C GLU A 64 -25.52 -5.72 -10.67
N GLY A 65 -26.22 -5.37 -9.58
CA GLY A 65 -25.86 -4.23 -8.74
C GLY A 65 -24.46 -4.36 -8.12
N ASP A 66 -24.09 -5.56 -7.67
CA ASP A 66 -22.76 -5.82 -7.09
C ASP A 66 -21.65 -5.67 -8.13
N LYS A 67 -21.90 -6.07 -9.38
CA LYS A 67 -20.93 -5.89 -10.48
C LYS A 67 -20.66 -4.42 -10.73
N VAL A 68 -21.71 -3.60 -10.81
CA VAL A 68 -21.59 -2.16 -10.98
C VAL A 68 -20.85 -1.52 -9.81
N LEU A 69 -21.17 -1.92 -8.58
CA LEU A 69 -20.49 -1.42 -7.38
C LEU A 69 -19.00 -1.79 -7.37
N LEU A 70 -18.67 -3.03 -7.74
CA LEU A 70 -17.30 -3.51 -7.82
C LEU A 70 -16.52 -2.74 -8.89
N LEU A 71 -17.08 -2.57 -10.08
CA LEU A 71 -16.47 -1.79 -11.16
C LEU A 71 -16.21 -0.35 -10.74
N LYS A 72 -17.19 0.32 -10.11
CA LYS A 72 -17.01 1.68 -9.56
C LYS A 72 -15.88 1.73 -8.54
N SER A 73 -15.81 0.73 -7.66
CA SER A 73 -14.76 0.64 -6.64
C SER A 73 -13.38 0.41 -7.27
N MET A 74 -13.32 -0.37 -8.34
CA MET A 74 -12.10 -0.59 -9.10
C MET A 74 -11.65 0.64 -9.85
N ASP A 75 -12.57 1.42 -10.42
CA ASP A 75 -12.26 2.65 -11.17
C ASP A 75 -11.56 3.69 -10.29
N ILE A 76 -11.92 3.78 -9.00
CA ILE A 76 -11.22 4.63 -8.02
C ILE A 76 -9.72 4.31 -7.94
N MET A 77 -9.34 3.03 -8.08
CA MET A 77 -7.95 2.58 -7.93
C MET A 77 -7.23 2.32 -9.25
N LEU A 78 -7.94 1.91 -10.30
CA LEU A 78 -7.41 1.40 -11.56
C LEU A 78 -7.81 2.26 -12.77
N SER A 79 -8.54 3.37 -12.57
CA SER A 79 -8.80 4.33 -13.64
C SER A 79 -7.50 4.85 -14.25
N PRO A 80 -7.52 5.28 -15.53
CA PRO A 80 -6.38 5.94 -16.16
C PRO A 80 -5.83 7.11 -15.34
N ILE A 81 -6.71 7.89 -14.71
CA ILE A 81 -6.36 9.01 -13.84
C ILE A 81 -5.65 8.53 -12.57
N ALA A 82 -6.13 7.47 -11.93
CA ALA A 82 -5.48 6.89 -10.75
C ALA A 82 -4.10 6.31 -11.09
N LEU A 83 -3.97 5.68 -12.27
CA LEU A 83 -2.69 5.19 -12.79
C LEU A 83 -1.70 6.33 -13.04
N ASP A 84 -2.15 7.45 -13.62
CA ASP A 84 -1.32 8.66 -13.79
C ASP A 84 -0.86 9.22 -12.45
N LYS A 85 -1.78 9.37 -11.48
CA LYS A 85 -1.44 9.83 -10.13
C LYS A 85 -0.41 8.93 -9.45
N THR A 86 -0.50 7.62 -9.68
CA THR A 86 0.46 6.64 -9.14
C THR A 86 1.82 6.78 -9.80
N LYS A 87 1.89 6.94 -11.14
CA LYS A 87 3.15 7.14 -11.86
C LYS A 87 3.82 8.46 -11.49
N LEU A 88 3.06 9.54 -11.45
CA LEU A 88 3.55 10.88 -11.15
C LEU A 88 3.79 11.10 -9.65
N LEU A 89 3.50 10.11 -8.80
CA LEU A 89 3.62 10.20 -7.35
C LEU A 89 2.80 11.39 -6.78
N THR A 90 1.63 11.67 -7.36
CA THR A 90 0.71 12.74 -6.94
C THR A 90 -0.51 12.19 -6.19
N SER A 91 -0.41 10.97 -5.68
CA SER A 91 -1.46 10.39 -4.83
C SER A 91 -1.55 11.13 -3.49
N THR A 92 -2.75 11.14 -2.90
CA THR A 92 -3.01 11.74 -1.57
C THR A 92 -2.02 11.24 -0.52
N GLN A 93 -1.74 9.94 -0.50
CA GLN A 93 -0.77 9.33 0.41
C GLN A 93 0.64 9.90 0.23
N LYS A 94 1.06 10.15 -1.01
CA LYS A 94 2.38 10.74 -1.28
C LYS A 94 2.42 12.20 -0.87
N CYS A 95 1.38 12.98 -1.19
CA CYS A 95 1.24 14.36 -0.74
C CYS A 95 1.30 14.45 0.79
N GLU A 96 0.56 13.60 1.51
CA GLU A 96 0.62 13.52 2.97
C GLU A 96 1.99 13.10 3.50
N ALA A 97 2.68 12.15 2.84
CA ALA A 97 4.02 11.74 3.24
C ALA A 97 5.04 12.88 3.09
N VAL A 98 4.91 13.68 2.03
CA VAL A 98 5.72 14.89 1.81
C VAL A 98 5.37 15.96 2.87
N ASN A 99 4.08 16.21 3.13
CA ASN A 99 3.65 17.17 4.15
C ASN A 99 4.12 16.78 5.56
N ARG A 100 3.99 15.50 5.93
CA ARG A 100 4.55 14.97 7.19
C ARG A 100 6.07 15.15 7.25
N SER A 101 6.74 14.96 6.12
CA SER A 101 8.19 15.18 6.01
C SER A 101 8.58 16.64 6.22
N TYR A 102 7.78 17.60 5.75
CA TYR A 102 7.98 19.03 6.03
C TYR A 102 7.69 19.37 7.48
N GLN A 103 6.60 18.86 8.05
CA GLN A 103 6.28 19.06 9.47
C GLN A 103 7.35 18.49 10.40
N ALA A 104 8.00 17.39 10.03
CA ALA A 104 9.10 16.83 10.80
C ALA A 104 10.34 17.74 10.87
N VAL A 105 10.59 18.56 9.83
CA VAL A 105 11.69 19.53 9.84
C VAL A 105 11.27 20.91 10.30
N ASN A 106 9.98 21.24 10.23
CA ASN A 106 9.43 22.50 10.72
C ASN A 106 8.11 22.23 11.47
N PRO A 107 8.19 21.87 12.76
CA PRO A 107 7.01 21.62 13.59
C PRO A 107 6.14 22.88 13.71
N LYS A 108 4.83 22.73 13.79
CA LYS A 108 3.89 23.87 13.89
C LYS A 108 4.10 24.75 15.13
N ILE A 109 4.72 24.18 16.16
CA ILE A 109 4.97 24.84 17.46
C ILE A 109 6.20 25.75 17.41
N ILE A 110 7.05 25.61 16.39
CA ILE A 110 8.34 26.31 16.32
C ILE A 110 8.42 27.13 15.02
N THR A 111 8.57 28.44 15.16
CA THR A 111 8.82 29.35 14.03
C THR A 111 10.32 29.45 13.77
N ASN A 112 10.77 29.09 12.57
CA ASN A 112 12.19 29.15 12.16
C ASN A 112 12.42 30.15 11.01
N PRO A 113 12.13 31.45 11.15
CA PRO A 113 12.04 32.36 10.01
C PRO A 113 13.36 32.46 9.21
N ARG A 114 14.50 32.54 9.89
CA ARG A 114 15.83 32.66 9.26
C ARG A 114 16.26 31.44 8.44
N ASN A 115 15.88 30.24 8.90
CA ASN A 115 16.38 28.97 8.36
C ASN A 115 15.28 28.13 7.69
N PHE A 116 14.05 28.65 7.59
CA PHE A 116 12.89 27.92 7.08
C PHE A 116 13.15 27.38 5.67
N ALA A 117 13.54 28.27 4.75
CA ALA A 117 13.81 27.92 3.36
C ALA A 117 14.87 26.81 3.26
N GLY A 118 16.00 26.96 3.96
CA GLY A 118 17.07 25.96 3.98
C GLY A 118 16.64 24.59 4.53
N ARG A 119 15.79 24.56 5.57
CA ARG A 119 15.25 23.32 6.14
C ARG A 119 14.31 22.62 5.16
N ILE A 120 13.40 23.37 4.53
CA ILE A 120 12.45 22.83 3.54
C ILE A 120 13.20 22.33 2.30
N HIS A 121 14.01 23.16 1.65
CA HIS A 121 14.77 22.75 0.46
C HIS A 121 15.73 21.60 0.78
N GLY A 122 16.37 21.64 1.95
CA GLY A 122 17.22 20.56 2.43
C GLY A 122 16.48 19.24 2.62
N LYS A 123 15.19 19.28 2.98
CA LYS A 123 14.32 18.10 3.09
C LYS A 123 13.83 17.62 1.72
N VAL A 124 13.47 18.54 0.81
CA VAL A 124 13.10 18.22 -0.59
C VAL A 124 14.24 17.47 -1.27
N LEU A 125 15.47 17.97 -1.16
CA LEU A 125 16.64 17.29 -1.72
C LEU A 125 16.76 15.85 -1.21
N LYS A 126 16.56 15.65 0.11
CA LYS A 126 16.57 14.33 0.77
C LYS A 126 15.46 13.41 0.30
N LEU A 127 14.26 13.93 0.03
CA LEU A 127 13.13 13.14 -0.46
C LEU A 127 13.33 12.66 -1.90
N ASN A 128 13.99 13.48 -2.72
CA ASN A 128 14.23 13.18 -4.14
C ASN A 128 15.43 12.24 -4.33
N ASN A 129 16.54 12.48 -3.61
CA ASN A 129 17.80 11.78 -3.85
C ASN A 129 18.19 10.74 -2.77
N GLY A 130 17.44 10.67 -1.66
CA GLY A 130 17.83 9.88 -0.49
C GLY A 130 18.84 10.60 0.41
N TYR A 131 19.21 9.98 1.53
CA TYR A 131 20.05 10.62 2.54
C TYR A 131 21.49 10.82 2.05
N ALA A 132 22.11 9.76 1.55
CA ALA A 132 23.53 9.79 1.21
C ALA A 132 23.84 10.81 0.11
N VAL A 133 23.13 10.73 -1.01
CA VAL A 133 23.34 11.63 -2.17
C VAL A 133 23.11 13.08 -1.76
N SER A 134 22.09 13.35 -0.95
CA SER A 134 21.78 14.73 -0.51
C SER A 134 22.87 15.32 0.38
N VAL A 135 23.48 14.53 1.27
CA VAL A 135 24.59 14.99 2.09
C VAL A 135 25.79 15.30 1.19
N LEU A 136 26.14 14.40 0.27
CA LEU A 136 27.27 14.59 -0.64
C LEU A 136 27.10 15.82 -1.54
N LEU A 137 25.89 16.08 -2.04
CA LEU A 137 25.60 17.28 -2.84
C LEU A 137 25.76 18.55 -2.01
N LYS A 138 25.25 18.56 -0.77
CA LYS A 138 25.39 19.71 0.14
C LYS A 138 26.85 20.00 0.50
N THR A 139 27.63 18.96 0.82
CA THR A 139 29.04 19.14 1.17
C THR A 139 29.84 19.62 -0.04
N LYS A 140 29.54 19.09 -1.23
CA LYS A 140 30.14 19.55 -2.49
C LYS A 140 29.80 21.02 -2.78
N SER A 141 28.56 21.44 -2.59
CA SER A 141 28.17 22.85 -2.82
C SER A 141 28.80 23.83 -1.83
N LEU A 142 29.20 23.35 -0.65
CA LEU A 142 29.90 24.16 0.36
C LEU A 142 31.43 24.16 0.17
N GLY A 143 31.96 23.53 -0.89
CA GLY A 143 33.40 23.38 -1.10
C GLY A 143 34.07 22.32 -0.21
N ALA A 144 33.32 21.67 0.68
CA ALA A 144 33.80 20.63 1.57
C ALA A 144 33.69 19.24 0.93
N THR A 145 34.45 18.99 -0.14
CA THR A 145 34.40 17.68 -0.83
C THR A 145 34.96 16.58 0.05
N LEU A 146 34.17 15.53 0.28
CA LEU A 146 34.60 14.36 1.04
C LEU A 146 35.49 13.45 0.18
N THR A 147 36.63 13.03 0.73
CA THR A 147 37.54 12.08 0.08
C THR A 147 36.86 10.75 -0.17
N LYS A 148 36.95 10.24 -1.41
CA LYS A 148 36.40 8.94 -1.81
C LYS A 148 36.97 7.85 -0.89
N GLY A 149 36.11 6.93 -0.42
CA GLY A 149 36.54 5.82 0.44
C GLY A 149 36.75 6.15 1.92
N SER A 150 36.65 7.43 2.31
CA SER A 150 36.74 7.84 3.72
C SER A 150 35.71 7.15 4.62
N SER A 151 36.04 7.05 5.91
CA SER A 151 35.15 6.54 6.95
C SER A 151 33.81 7.27 6.97
N VAL A 152 33.83 8.58 6.73
CA VAL A 152 32.64 9.45 6.66
C VAL A 152 31.71 9.02 5.52
N ILE A 153 32.23 8.82 4.30
CA ILE A 153 31.40 8.36 3.18
C ILE A 153 30.81 6.97 3.45
N ARG A 154 31.61 6.08 4.05
CA ARG A 154 31.16 4.73 4.42
C ARG A 154 30.00 4.80 5.42
N GLN A 155 30.12 5.67 6.44
CA GLN A 155 29.08 5.86 7.43
C GLN A 155 27.81 6.48 6.83
N ILE A 156 27.93 7.50 5.98
CA ILE A 156 26.79 8.11 5.27
C ILE A 156 26.02 7.07 4.45
N ARG A 157 26.73 6.22 3.70
CA ARG A 157 26.14 5.14 2.92
C ARG A 157 25.48 4.08 3.81
N LYS A 158 26.11 3.72 4.93
CA LYS A 158 25.55 2.77 5.90
C LYS A 158 24.24 3.30 6.48
N THR A 159 24.18 4.57 6.88
CA THR A 159 22.95 5.20 7.38
C THR A 159 21.86 5.25 6.32
N ASP A 160 22.21 5.56 5.07
CA ASP A 160 21.24 5.55 3.97
C ASP A 160 20.68 4.13 3.71
N ALA A 161 21.55 3.11 3.71
CA ALA A 161 21.14 1.71 3.57
C ALA A 161 20.21 1.26 4.71
N ILE A 162 20.52 1.63 5.96
CA ILE A 162 19.65 1.36 7.12
C ILE A 162 18.29 2.05 6.93
N SER A 163 18.27 3.30 6.48
CA SER A 163 17.02 4.04 6.29
C SER A 163 16.14 3.48 5.17
N LYS A 164 16.74 2.83 4.17
CA LYS A 164 16.04 2.18 3.05
C LYS A 164 15.60 0.77 3.39
N LYS A 165 16.22 0.11 4.37
CA LYS A 165 15.91 -1.27 4.72
C LYS A 165 14.51 -1.35 5.35
N PRO A 166 13.58 -2.10 4.75
CA PRO A 166 12.29 -2.33 5.39
C PRO A 166 12.52 -3.09 6.70
N ASN A 167 11.96 -2.58 7.80
CA ASN A 167 11.97 -3.31 9.06
C ASN A 167 10.90 -4.42 8.97
N ASN A 168 11.32 -5.59 8.47
CA ASN A 168 10.44 -6.72 8.20
C ASN A 168 9.69 -7.18 9.45
N ASP A 169 10.32 -7.15 10.63
CA ASP A 169 9.68 -7.55 11.88
C ASP A 169 8.54 -6.60 12.25
N VAL A 170 8.77 -5.29 12.13
CA VAL A 170 7.72 -4.28 12.33
C VAL A 170 6.60 -4.44 11.29
N ILE A 171 6.95 -4.73 10.04
CA ILE A 171 5.96 -4.96 8.98
C ILE A 171 5.12 -6.21 9.29
N GLN A 172 5.74 -7.31 9.72
CA GLN A 172 5.05 -8.55 10.07
C GLN A 172 4.13 -8.35 11.28
N LYS A 173 4.62 -7.74 12.36
CA LYS A 173 3.78 -7.39 13.53
C LYS A 173 2.57 -6.56 13.10
N ARG A 174 2.77 -5.52 12.29
CA ARG A 174 1.68 -4.69 11.74
C ARG A 174 0.71 -5.45 10.83
N LYS A 175 1.14 -6.51 10.14
CA LYS A 175 0.25 -7.36 9.33
C LYS A 175 -0.64 -8.21 10.25
N ILE A 176 -0.04 -8.87 11.24
CA ILE A 176 -0.76 -9.68 12.23
C ILE A 176 -1.79 -8.85 12.98
N THR A 177 -1.39 -7.69 13.52
CA THR A 177 -2.30 -6.78 14.24
C THR A 177 -3.45 -6.31 13.35
N ARG A 178 -3.19 -5.97 12.08
CA ARG A 178 -4.24 -5.57 11.13
C ARG A 178 -5.19 -6.73 10.83
N TYR A 179 -4.69 -7.94 10.67
CA TYR A 179 -5.53 -9.12 10.46
C TYR A 179 -6.44 -9.37 11.66
N ALA A 180 -5.89 -9.36 12.88
CA ALA A 180 -6.66 -9.53 14.10
C ALA A 180 -7.74 -8.45 14.27
N ALA A 181 -7.40 -7.17 14.04
CA ALA A 181 -8.36 -6.08 14.09
C ALA A 181 -9.48 -6.23 13.04
N ARG A 182 -9.17 -6.74 11.84
CA ARG A 182 -10.18 -7.00 10.81
C ARG A 182 -11.12 -8.13 11.19
N GLN A 183 -10.60 -9.24 11.71
CA GLN A 183 -11.44 -10.35 12.20
C GLN A 183 -12.40 -9.87 13.28
N ARG A 184 -11.92 -9.07 14.24
CA ARG A 184 -12.78 -8.46 15.26
C ARG A 184 -13.90 -7.61 14.66
N ARG A 185 -13.60 -6.76 13.67
CA ARG A 185 -14.61 -5.94 12.99
C ARG A 185 -15.62 -6.77 12.20
N TYR A 186 -15.15 -7.82 11.53
CA TYR A 186 -16.03 -8.74 10.80
C TYR A 186 -17.01 -9.41 11.77
N HIS A 187 -16.52 -9.98 12.87
CA HIS A 187 -17.36 -10.57 13.91
C HIS A 187 -18.29 -9.56 14.58
N LEU A 188 -17.85 -8.31 14.78
CA LEU A 188 -18.71 -7.25 15.29
C LEU A 188 -19.84 -6.92 14.32
N HIS A 189 -19.53 -6.79 13.03
CA HIS A 189 -20.53 -6.52 12.00
C HIS A 189 -21.51 -7.70 11.83
N GLU A 190 -21.00 -8.92 11.89
CA GLU A 190 -21.80 -10.15 11.93
C GLU A 190 -22.77 -10.14 13.12
N ARG A 191 -22.34 -9.69 14.30
CA ARG A 191 -23.19 -9.53 15.50
C ARG A 191 -24.19 -8.38 15.41
N LEU A 192 -23.81 -7.23 14.84
CA LEU A 192 -24.66 -6.04 14.76
C LEU A 192 -25.73 -6.13 13.66
N HIS A 193 -25.45 -6.86 12.58
CA HIS A 193 -26.40 -7.17 11.51
C HIS A 193 -26.99 -8.58 11.63
N TYR A 194 -26.88 -9.21 12.81
CA TYR A 194 -27.45 -10.52 13.08
C TYR A 194 -28.98 -10.42 13.22
N ASN A 195 -29.70 -10.81 12.17
CA ASN A 195 -31.05 -11.31 12.33
C ASN A 195 -30.95 -12.82 12.58
N LYS A 196 -31.49 -13.27 13.72
CA LYS A 196 -31.49 -14.68 14.13
C LYS A 196 -32.00 -15.56 12.99
N GLY A 197 -31.15 -16.46 12.48
CA GLY A 197 -31.51 -17.47 11.47
C GLY A 197 -30.89 -17.37 10.07
N LEU A 198 -29.98 -16.44 9.76
CA LEU A 198 -29.46 -16.31 8.38
C LEU A 198 -28.21 -17.16 8.05
N THR A 199 -27.36 -17.52 9.01
CA THR A 199 -26.09 -18.26 8.75
C THR A 199 -25.59 -19.12 9.93
N ASP A 200 -26.49 -19.72 10.71
CA ASP A 200 -26.05 -20.61 11.81
C ASP A 200 -25.62 -21.99 11.28
N THR A 201 -24.36 -22.11 10.87
CA THR A 201 -23.62 -23.39 11.02
C THR A 201 -22.52 -23.18 12.03
N VAL A 202 -22.75 -23.70 13.23
CA VAL A 202 -21.85 -23.65 14.38
C VAL A 202 -20.53 -24.35 14.02
N HIS A 203 -19.50 -23.58 13.70
CA HIS A 203 -18.13 -24.09 13.72
C HIS A 203 -17.43 -23.58 14.98
N VAL A 204 -17.35 -24.47 15.96
CA VAL A 204 -16.54 -24.30 17.17
C VAL A 204 -15.07 -24.25 16.78
N MET A 205 -14.49 -23.06 16.72
CA MET A 205 -13.03 -22.91 16.60
C MET A 205 -12.38 -22.98 17.98
N LYS A 206 -11.97 -24.20 18.38
CA LYS A 206 -10.98 -24.39 19.45
C LYS A 206 -9.65 -23.76 19.00
N GLY A 207 -9.08 -22.85 19.80
CA GLY A 207 -7.64 -22.55 19.75
C GLY A 207 -7.20 -21.10 19.52
N VAL A 208 -8.08 -20.11 19.42
CA VAL A 208 -7.63 -18.71 19.40
C VAL A 208 -7.63 -18.17 20.83
N GLY A 209 -6.44 -18.15 21.45
CA GLY A 209 -6.24 -17.52 22.75
C GLY A 209 -6.73 -16.08 22.72
N GLN A 210 -7.60 -15.73 23.67
CA GLN A 210 -8.05 -14.36 23.90
C GLN A 210 -6.83 -13.50 24.26
N LEU A 211 -6.31 -12.76 23.29
CA LEU A 211 -5.34 -11.70 23.57
C LEU A 211 -6.13 -10.53 24.16
N GLN A 212 -5.91 -10.28 25.45
CA GLN A 212 -6.53 -9.22 26.22
C GLN A 212 -6.29 -7.85 25.57
N ASP A 213 -7.32 -7.03 25.59
CA ASP A 213 -7.30 -5.66 25.09
C ASP A 213 -6.30 -4.84 25.91
N HIS A 214 -5.27 -4.32 25.25
CA HIS A 214 -4.55 -3.18 25.80
C HIS A 214 -5.47 -1.97 25.69
N ASN A 215 -6.00 -1.55 26.83
CA ASN A 215 -6.65 -0.26 27.02
C ASN A 215 -5.71 0.85 26.51
N TYR A 216 -6.13 1.52 25.45
CA TYR A 216 -5.59 2.84 25.13
C TYR A 216 -6.40 3.84 25.96
N VAL A 217 -5.72 4.47 26.91
CA VAL A 217 -6.18 5.67 27.64
C VAL A 217 -6.48 6.79 26.66
#